data_AF-A0A6I3UQP6-F1
#
_entry.id   AF-A0A6I3UQP6-F1
#
_cell.length_a   1.000
_cell.length_b   1.000
_cell.length_c   1.000
_cell.angle_alpha   90.00
_cell.angle_beta   90.00
_cell.angle_gamma   90.00
#
_symmetry.space_group_name_H-M   'P 1'
#
loop_
_entity.id
_entity.type
_entity.pdbx_description
1 polymer ?
#
loop_
_entity_poly.entity_id
_entity_poly.type
_entity_poly.pdbx_seq_one_letter_code
_entity_poly.pdbx_strand_id
1 'polypeptide(L)'
;MFASKSERKVHYSIRKFSIGVASVVVASLVMGSVVHATENEGITQVATSYNKANESQTEHRKAAKQVDEDIKKMLSEIQEYIKKMLSEIQLDKRKDTQNRTLNRKLSAIQTKYLYELRVLKEKSKKEELTSKTKKELDAAFEKFKKEPELTKKLAEAKQKAKAQKEEDFRNYPTNTYKTLELEIAEFDVKVKEAELELVKEEAKPRNEEKIKQAKAKVESKKAEATRLEEIKTERKKAEEEAKRKAEESEKKAAEAKQKVDTKEQGKPKRRAKRGVSGELATPDKKENDAKSSDSSVGEETLPSPSLNMANESQTEHRKDVDEYIKKMLSEIQLDRRKHTQNVNLNIKLSAIKTKYLYELSVLKENSKKEELTSKTKAELTAAFEQFKKDTLKPEKKVAEAEKKVEEAKKKAKDQKEEDRRNYPTNTYKTLELEIAESDVKVKEAELELVKEEANESRNEEKIKQAKEKVESKKAEATRLEKIKTDRKKAEEEAKRKAEESEKKAAEAKQKV
;
A
#
# COMPACT_ATOMS: atom_id res chain seq x y z
N MET A 1 10.38 -50.89 66.54
CA MET A 1 10.00 -52.27 66.15
C MET A 1 8.78 -52.23 65.25
N PHE A 2 8.50 -53.31 64.52
CA PHE A 2 7.35 -53.55 63.64
C PHE A 2 7.12 -52.62 62.45
N ALA A 3 7.42 -53.16 61.26
CA ALA A 3 6.80 -52.76 59.99
C ALA A 3 5.66 -53.75 59.64
N SER A 4 4.62 -53.32 58.92
CA SER A 4 3.67 -54.27 58.29
C SER A 4 2.80 -53.68 57.14
N LYS A 5 3.20 -54.02 55.91
CA LYS A 5 2.35 -54.51 54.78
C LYS A 5 1.31 -53.61 54.06
N SER A 6 1.32 -53.81 52.74
CA SER A 6 0.17 -53.87 51.80
C SER A 6 -0.23 -52.62 51.00
N GLU A 7 0.62 -52.24 50.04
CA GLU A 7 0.18 -51.55 48.84
C GLU A 7 -0.79 -52.44 48.03
N ARG A 8 -2.08 -52.11 48.02
CA ARG A 8 -3.08 -52.78 47.18
C ARG A 8 -3.25 -51.99 45.88
N LYS A 9 -2.68 -52.48 44.78
CA LYS A 9 -2.86 -51.90 43.43
C LYS A 9 -4.34 -51.96 43.01
N VAL A 10 -5.05 -50.84 43.12
CA VAL A 10 -6.44 -50.72 42.61
C VAL A 10 -6.40 -50.30 41.14
N HIS A 11 -6.51 -51.28 40.24
CA HIS A 11 -6.70 -51.02 38.82
C HIS A 11 -8.15 -50.55 38.57
N TYR A 12 -8.36 -49.24 38.47
CA TYR A 12 -9.67 -48.66 38.14
C TYR A 12 -10.03 -48.88 36.66
N SER A 13 -10.63 -50.04 36.38
CA SER A 13 -11.24 -50.37 35.09
C SER A 13 -12.51 -49.53 34.87
N ILE A 14 -12.35 -48.27 34.41
CA ILE A 14 -13.49 -47.38 34.10
C ILE A 14 -14.29 -47.95 32.92
N ARG A 15 -15.39 -48.62 33.26
CA ARG A 15 -16.36 -49.20 32.33
C ARG A 15 -17.01 -48.08 31.51
N LYS A 16 -16.86 -48.11 30.19
CA LYS A 16 -17.41 -47.06 29.30
C LYS A 16 -18.94 -47.08 29.29
N PHE A 17 -19.56 -46.20 30.08
CA PHE A 17 -20.98 -45.87 29.94
C PHE A 17 -21.18 -45.00 28.70
N SER A 18 -21.64 -45.63 27.61
CA SER A 18 -22.03 -44.95 26.38
C SER A 18 -23.45 -44.37 26.50
N ILE A 19 -23.58 -43.21 27.15
CA ILE A 19 -24.83 -42.42 27.20
C ILE A 19 -24.64 -41.17 26.33
N GLY A 20 -25.55 -40.95 25.39
CA GLY A 20 -25.36 -40.03 24.27
C GLY A 20 -25.49 -38.54 24.62
N VAL A 21 -24.38 -37.90 24.99
CA VAL A 21 -24.32 -36.44 25.20
C VAL A 21 -24.23 -35.69 23.85
N ALA A 22 -25.32 -35.76 23.07
CA ALA A 22 -25.44 -35.09 21.76
C ALA A 22 -26.20 -33.74 21.82
N SER A 23 -26.99 -33.49 22.86
CA SER A 23 -28.00 -32.41 22.85
C SER A 23 -27.58 -31.10 23.56
N VAL A 24 -26.57 -31.14 24.44
CA VAL A 24 -26.26 -30.02 25.36
C VAL A 24 -25.76 -28.76 24.64
N VAL A 25 -25.08 -28.89 23.49
CA VAL A 25 -24.46 -27.75 22.78
C VAL A 25 -25.48 -26.81 22.14
N VAL A 26 -26.70 -27.30 21.83
CA VAL A 26 -27.77 -26.49 21.22
C VAL A 26 -28.53 -25.68 22.29
N ALA A 27 -28.68 -26.24 23.49
CA ALA A 27 -29.48 -25.64 24.58
C ALA A 27 -28.90 -24.32 25.12
N SER A 28 -27.57 -24.17 25.15
CA SER A 28 -26.89 -23.00 25.75
C SER A 28 -27.16 -21.65 25.05
N LEU A 29 -27.82 -21.66 23.88
CA LEU A 29 -28.17 -20.46 23.12
C LEU A 29 -29.64 -20.03 23.32
N VAL A 30 -30.47 -20.85 23.97
CA VAL A 30 -31.93 -20.66 24.03
C VAL A 30 -32.38 -19.98 25.34
N MET A 31 -31.70 -20.23 26.46
CA MET A 31 -32.07 -19.72 27.79
C MET A 31 -31.59 -18.29 28.06
N GLY A 32 -31.88 -17.36 27.14
CA GLY A 32 -31.54 -15.92 27.25
C GLY A 32 -32.74 -14.99 27.50
N SER A 33 -33.96 -15.52 27.59
CA SER A 33 -35.18 -14.74 27.78
C SER A 33 -35.46 -14.48 29.27
N VAL A 34 -35.34 -13.22 29.70
CA VAL A 34 -35.91 -12.77 30.98
C VAL A 34 -37.43 -12.95 30.93
N VAL A 35 -37.96 -13.78 31.84
CA VAL A 35 -39.40 -13.92 32.04
C VAL A 35 -39.86 -12.79 32.94
N HIS A 36 -40.70 -11.90 32.41
CA HIS A 36 -41.56 -11.09 33.26
C HIS A 36 -42.70 -11.96 33.75
N ALA A 37 -42.73 -12.26 35.04
CA ALA A 37 -43.92 -12.80 35.67
C ALA A 37 -45.00 -11.70 35.73
N THR A 38 -46.12 -11.95 35.08
CA THR A 38 -47.38 -11.25 35.32
C THR A 38 -48.38 -12.31 35.73
N GLU A 39 -48.75 -12.31 37.00
CA GLU A 39 -49.58 -13.36 37.60
C GLU A 39 -51.03 -13.26 37.07
N ASN A 40 -51.62 -14.41 36.78
CA ASN A 40 -53.01 -14.50 36.36
C ASN A 40 -53.89 -14.68 37.59
N GLU A 41 -54.57 -13.62 38.03
CA GLU A 41 -55.76 -13.74 38.89
C GLU A 41 -57.00 -13.36 38.09
N GLY A 42 -57.99 -14.28 38.08
CA GLY A 42 -59.21 -14.13 37.29
C GLY A 42 -60.34 -13.56 38.12
N ILE A 43 -60.88 -12.40 37.73
CA ILE A 43 -62.13 -11.87 38.26
C ILE A 43 -63.11 -11.64 37.11
N THR A 44 -64.26 -12.29 37.16
CA THR A 44 -65.37 -12.09 36.22
C THR A 44 -66.15 -10.83 36.56
N GLN A 45 -66.24 -9.86 35.63
CA GLN A 45 -67.30 -8.86 35.67
C GLN A 45 -67.89 -8.55 34.29
N VAL A 46 -69.19 -8.83 34.20
CA VAL A 46 -70.28 -8.13 33.48
C VAL A 46 -69.91 -7.25 32.28
N ALA A 47 -70.55 -7.52 31.15
CA ALA A 47 -70.54 -6.64 29.99
C ALA A 47 -71.39 -5.37 30.21
N THR A 48 -70.78 -4.20 30.00
CA THR A 48 -71.47 -2.91 29.87
C THR A 48 -71.13 -2.31 28.50
N SER A 49 -72.10 -1.67 27.86
CA SER A 49 -71.97 -1.12 26.50
C SER A 49 -71.11 0.15 26.45
N TYR A 50 -70.39 0.36 25.34
CA TYR A 50 -70.68 1.42 24.36
C TYR A 50 -69.79 1.29 23.10
N ASN A 51 -70.08 2.07 22.06
CA ASN A 51 -69.59 1.84 20.70
C ASN A 51 -68.29 2.59 20.30
N LYS A 52 -67.67 2.10 19.22
CA LYS A 52 -66.91 2.88 18.21
C LYS A 52 -65.52 3.46 18.56
N ALA A 53 -64.73 2.78 19.40
CA ALA A 53 -63.32 3.13 19.65
C ALA A 53 -62.28 2.02 19.34
N ASN A 54 -62.72 0.82 18.91
CA ASN A 54 -61.88 -0.39 18.97
C ASN A 54 -61.18 -0.83 17.67
N GLU A 55 -61.54 -0.27 16.51
CA GLU A 55 -60.96 -0.71 15.23
C GLU A 55 -59.47 -0.39 15.14
N SER A 56 -59.06 0.85 15.43
CA SER A 56 -57.65 1.26 15.46
C SER A 56 -56.82 0.48 16.50
N GLN A 57 -57.37 0.22 17.70
CA GLN A 57 -56.68 -0.61 18.70
C GLN A 57 -56.53 -2.08 18.24
N THR A 58 -57.50 -2.60 17.49
CA THR A 58 -57.45 -3.96 16.93
C THR A 58 -56.48 -4.04 15.76
N GLU A 59 -56.44 -3.03 14.89
CA GLU A 59 -55.45 -2.85 13.82
C GLU A 59 -54.03 -2.77 14.38
N HIS A 60 -53.80 -1.92 15.40
CA HIS A 60 -52.50 -1.83 16.07
C HIS A 60 -52.11 -3.14 16.77
N ARG A 61 -53.06 -3.87 17.39
CA ARG A 61 -52.80 -5.22 17.94
C ARG A 61 -52.47 -6.26 16.87
N LYS A 62 -53.09 -6.21 15.68
CA LYS A 62 -52.74 -7.06 14.53
C LYS A 62 -51.35 -6.72 14.00
N ALA A 63 -51.07 -5.43 13.79
CA ALA A 63 -49.79 -4.95 13.28
C ALA A 63 -48.62 -5.28 14.23
N ALA A 64 -48.81 -5.12 15.54
CA ALA A 64 -47.81 -5.51 16.55
C ALA A 64 -47.49 -7.01 16.48
N LYS A 65 -48.53 -7.87 16.47
CA LYS A 65 -48.37 -9.33 16.32
C LYS A 65 -47.65 -9.70 15.02
N GLN A 66 -47.94 -9.03 13.90
CA GLN A 66 -47.25 -9.27 12.63
C GLN A 66 -45.77 -8.86 12.69
N VAL A 67 -45.43 -7.77 13.38
CA VAL A 67 -44.03 -7.35 13.57
C VAL A 67 -43.27 -8.34 14.44
N ASP A 68 -43.90 -8.92 15.47
CA ASP A 68 -43.28 -9.96 16.30
C ASP A 68 -43.05 -11.28 15.52
N GLU A 69 -44.00 -11.69 14.66
CA GLU A 69 -43.84 -12.84 13.74
C GLU A 69 -42.72 -12.60 12.71
N ASP A 70 -42.68 -11.43 12.08
CA ASP A 70 -41.62 -11.05 11.14
C ASP A 70 -40.24 -11.09 11.82
N ILE A 71 -40.14 -10.61 13.06
CA ILE A 71 -38.90 -10.66 13.86
C ILE A 71 -38.52 -12.11 14.19
N LYS A 72 -39.45 -12.97 14.62
CA LYS A 72 -39.16 -14.41 14.83
C LYS A 72 -38.58 -15.06 13.57
N LYS A 73 -39.18 -14.80 12.40
CA LYS A 73 -38.75 -15.36 11.12
C LYS A 73 -37.32 -14.95 10.74
N MET A 74 -36.99 -13.66 10.88
CA MET A 74 -35.65 -13.13 10.64
C MET A 74 -34.60 -13.64 11.67
N LEU A 75 -35.03 -14.07 12.85
CA LEU A 75 -34.17 -14.70 13.85
C LEU A 75 -33.94 -16.18 13.57
N SER A 76 -34.97 -16.94 13.18
CA SER A 76 -34.81 -18.34 12.78
C SER A 76 -33.91 -18.45 11.55
N GLU A 77 -34.03 -17.55 10.58
CA GLU A 77 -33.17 -17.52 9.39
C GLU A 77 -31.67 -17.36 9.74
N ILE A 78 -31.32 -16.44 10.65
CA ILE A 78 -29.92 -16.27 11.09
C ILE A 78 -29.47 -17.43 11.99
N GLN A 79 -30.36 -18.03 12.78
CA GLN A 79 -30.03 -19.25 13.54
C GLN A 79 -29.76 -20.45 12.63
N GLU A 80 -30.54 -20.65 11.56
CA GLU A 80 -30.30 -21.69 10.56
C GLU A 80 -29.02 -21.44 9.77
N TYR A 81 -28.75 -20.19 9.39
CA TYR A 81 -27.49 -19.81 8.75
C TYR A 81 -26.28 -20.19 9.61
N ILE A 82 -26.33 -19.89 10.91
CA ILE A 82 -25.26 -20.23 11.86
C ILE A 82 -25.16 -21.74 12.07
N LYS A 83 -26.29 -22.48 12.16
CA LYS A 83 -26.28 -23.96 12.21
C LYS A 83 -25.61 -24.56 10.98
N LYS A 84 -25.94 -24.06 9.77
CA LYS A 84 -25.32 -24.51 8.52
C LYS A 84 -23.80 -24.29 8.53
N MET A 85 -23.36 -23.06 8.80
CA MET A 85 -21.93 -22.71 8.83
C MET A 85 -21.15 -23.50 9.92
N LEU A 86 -21.79 -23.80 11.06
CA LEU A 86 -21.22 -24.68 12.09
C LEU A 86 -21.18 -26.16 11.67
N SER A 87 -22.07 -26.61 10.78
CA SER A 87 -22.09 -27.99 10.26
C SER A 87 -21.07 -28.24 9.14
N GLU A 88 -20.75 -27.21 8.34
CA GLU A 88 -19.67 -27.25 7.35
C GLU A 88 -18.29 -27.35 8.00
N ILE A 89 -18.15 -26.86 9.24
CA ILE A 89 -16.94 -26.96 10.04
C ILE A 89 -16.96 -28.28 10.82
N GLN A 90 -16.09 -29.21 10.43
CA GLN A 90 -15.70 -30.38 11.23
C GLN A 90 -14.99 -29.91 12.52
N LEU A 91 -15.78 -29.56 13.55
CA LEU A 91 -15.29 -29.04 14.83
C LEU A 91 -14.48 -30.12 15.59
N ASP A 92 -13.16 -30.08 15.44
CA ASP A 92 -12.22 -30.96 16.14
C ASP A 92 -12.42 -30.83 17.66
N LYS A 93 -12.85 -31.93 18.29
CA LYS A 93 -13.14 -32.07 19.73
C LYS A 93 -11.91 -31.95 20.65
N ARG A 94 -10.77 -31.51 20.10
CA ARG A 94 -9.53 -31.21 20.82
C ARG A 94 -9.19 -29.71 20.79
N LYS A 95 -10.06 -28.88 20.20
CA LYS A 95 -9.86 -27.43 20.03
C LYS A 95 -10.88 -26.60 20.82
N ASP A 96 -11.36 -27.12 21.94
CA ASP A 96 -12.53 -26.58 22.67
C ASP A 96 -12.42 -25.10 23.04
N THR A 97 -11.22 -24.60 23.36
CA THR A 97 -10.97 -23.18 23.61
C THR A 97 -11.22 -22.31 22.38
N GLN A 98 -10.85 -22.77 21.19
CA GLN A 98 -11.12 -22.08 19.93
C GLN A 98 -12.62 -22.18 19.59
N ASN A 99 -13.22 -23.37 19.71
CA ASN A 99 -14.64 -23.62 19.46
C ASN A 99 -15.53 -22.73 20.37
N ARG A 100 -15.21 -22.65 21.67
CA ARG A 100 -15.88 -21.77 22.66
C ARG A 100 -15.66 -20.28 22.36
N THR A 101 -14.55 -19.91 21.74
CA THR A 101 -14.25 -18.54 21.32
C THR A 101 -15.03 -18.15 20.06
N LEU A 102 -15.22 -19.07 19.11
CA LEU A 102 -16.13 -18.89 17.98
C LEU A 102 -17.58 -18.71 18.47
N ASN A 103 -18.07 -19.63 19.29
CA ASN A 103 -19.45 -19.58 19.79
C ASN A 103 -19.75 -18.27 20.53
N ARG A 104 -18.84 -17.79 21.39
CA ARG A 104 -18.96 -16.47 22.04
C ARG A 104 -19.10 -15.30 21.05
N LYS A 105 -18.37 -15.32 19.93
CA LYS A 105 -18.46 -14.29 18.88
C LYS A 105 -19.79 -14.39 18.13
N LEU A 106 -20.20 -15.60 17.74
CA LEU A 106 -21.47 -15.85 17.05
C LEU A 106 -22.66 -15.38 17.92
N SER A 107 -22.68 -15.74 19.21
CA SER A 107 -23.71 -15.27 20.14
C SER A 107 -23.71 -13.75 20.32
N ALA A 108 -22.54 -13.09 20.35
CA ALA A 108 -22.46 -11.63 20.43
C ALA A 108 -22.98 -10.93 19.16
N ILE A 109 -22.77 -11.52 17.97
CA ILE A 109 -23.36 -11.03 16.72
C ILE A 109 -24.89 -11.23 16.74
N GLN A 110 -25.36 -12.37 17.24
CA GLN A 110 -26.80 -12.65 17.37
C GLN A 110 -27.51 -11.71 18.37
N THR A 111 -26.92 -11.41 19.53
CA THR A 111 -27.52 -10.49 20.51
C THR A 111 -27.52 -9.04 20.04
N LYS A 112 -26.47 -8.61 19.33
CA LYS A 112 -26.43 -7.31 18.63
C LYS A 112 -27.54 -7.21 17.57
N TYR A 113 -27.68 -8.22 16.72
CA TYR A 113 -28.73 -8.30 15.70
C TYR A 113 -30.15 -8.28 16.31
N LEU A 114 -30.38 -9.03 17.39
CA LEU A 114 -31.61 -9.01 18.19
C LEU A 114 -31.98 -7.59 18.68
N TYR A 115 -30.99 -6.85 19.16
CA TYR A 115 -31.17 -5.47 19.63
C TYR A 115 -31.49 -4.52 18.46
N GLU A 116 -30.68 -4.56 17.39
CA GLU A 116 -30.86 -3.68 16.23
C GLU A 116 -32.21 -3.96 15.51
N LEU A 117 -32.65 -5.22 15.38
CA LEU A 117 -33.98 -5.60 14.86
C LEU A 117 -35.15 -5.03 15.67
N ARG A 118 -34.99 -4.92 17.00
CA ARG A 118 -36.03 -4.41 17.92
C ARG A 118 -36.12 -2.88 17.87
N VAL A 119 -35.01 -2.19 17.62
CA VAL A 119 -34.96 -0.72 17.49
C VAL A 119 -35.53 -0.27 16.13
N LEU A 120 -35.29 -1.03 15.06
CA LEU A 120 -35.78 -0.70 13.72
C LEU A 120 -37.31 -0.90 13.59
N LYS A 121 -37.98 0.11 13.02
CA LYS A 121 -39.44 0.08 12.76
C LYS A 121 -39.78 -0.28 11.31
N GLU A 122 -39.03 0.23 10.33
CA GLU A 122 -39.21 -0.03 8.90
C GLU A 122 -38.75 -1.44 8.49
N LYS A 123 -39.41 -2.07 7.51
CA LYS A 123 -39.06 -3.43 7.04
C LYS A 123 -37.78 -3.47 6.20
N SER A 124 -37.60 -2.53 5.26
CA SER A 124 -36.42 -2.45 4.37
C SER A 124 -35.10 -2.39 5.15
N LYS A 125 -35.05 -1.57 6.21
CA LYS A 125 -33.88 -1.47 7.10
C LYS A 125 -33.58 -2.76 7.87
N LYS A 126 -34.58 -3.63 8.10
CA LYS A 126 -34.37 -4.95 8.72
C LYS A 126 -33.76 -5.94 7.73
N GLU A 127 -34.19 -5.94 6.47
CA GLU A 127 -33.58 -6.77 5.42
C GLU A 127 -32.12 -6.38 5.14
N GLU A 128 -31.83 -5.07 5.10
CA GLU A 128 -30.45 -4.56 5.02
C GLU A 128 -29.61 -5.06 6.19
N LEU A 129 -30.13 -4.95 7.42
CA LEU A 129 -29.50 -5.46 8.64
C LEU A 129 -29.25 -6.98 8.56
N THR A 130 -30.22 -7.79 8.12
CA THR A 130 -30.04 -9.24 7.91
C THR A 130 -28.87 -9.53 6.95
N SER A 131 -28.76 -8.78 5.85
CA SER A 131 -27.66 -8.93 4.89
C SER A 131 -26.29 -8.57 5.48
N LYS A 132 -26.26 -7.54 6.34
CA LYS A 132 -25.06 -7.06 7.04
C LYS A 132 -24.61 -8.04 8.12
N THR A 133 -25.54 -8.60 8.89
CA THR A 133 -25.25 -9.61 9.91
C THR A 133 -24.74 -10.91 9.29
N LYS A 134 -25.27 -11.36 8.15
CA LYS A 134 -24.70 -12.50 7.40
C LYS A 134 -23.22 -12.25 7.05
N LYS A 135 -22.87 -11.09 6.50
CA LYS A 135 -21.48 -10.69 6.20
C LYS A 135 -20.59 -10.64 7.46
N GLU A 136 -21.09 -10.15 8.59
CA GLU A 136 -20.35 -10.17 9.87
C GLU A 136 -20.09 -11.60 10.39
N LEU A 137 -21.02 -12.53 10.14
CA LEU A 137 -20.87 -13.96 10.47
C LEU A 137 -19.84 -14.63 9.54
N ASP A 138 -19.91 -14.38 8.23
CA ASP A 138 -18.98 -14.94 7.24
C ASP A 138 -17.52 -14.57 7.55
N ALA A 139 -17.28 -13.30 7.86
CA ALA A 139 -15.96 -12.82 8.29
C ALA A 139 -15.47 -13.51 9.58
N ALA A 140 -16.37 -13.79 10.53
CA ALA A 140 -16.04 -14.52 11.75
C ALA A 140 -15.71 -16.01 11.49
N PHE A 141 -16.43 -16.66 10.57
CA PHE A 141 -16.20 -18.05 10.18
C PHE A 141 -14.93 -18.23 9.34
N GLU A 142 -14.69 -17.38 8.33
CA GLU A 142 -13.47 -17.43 7.51
C GLU A 142 -12.21 -17.20 8.35
N LYS A 143 -12.28 -16.29 9.33
CA LYS A 143 -11.21 -16.12 10.32
C LYS A 143 -10.97 -17.38 11.14
N PHE A 144 -12.02 -18.06 11.58
CA PHE A 144 -11.89 -19.31 12.36
C PHE A 144 -11.21 -20.43 11.56
N LYS A 145 -11.39 -20.48 10.23
CA LYS A 145 -10.64 -21.41 9.36
C LYS A 145 -9.16 -21.01 9.24
N LYS A 146 -8.87 -19.73 8.97
CA LYS A 146 -7.53 -19.23 8.60
C LYS A 146 -6.57 -19.02 9.78
N GLU A 147 -7.06 -18.51 10.92
CA GLU A 147 -6.24 -18.20 12.11
C GLU A 147 -5.49 -19.43 12.72
N PRO A 148 -6.09 -20.64 12.86
CA PRO A 148 -5.37 -21.82 13.37
C PRO A 148 -4.33 -22.39 12.38
N GLU A 149 -4.52 -22.22 11.06
CA GLU A 149 -3.51 -22.64 10.09
C GLU A 149 -2.28 -21.72 10.08
N LEU A 150 -2.52 -20.41 10.02
CA LEU A 150 -1.45 -19.41 10.01
C LEU A 150 -0.63 -19.46 11.30
N THR A 151 -1.26 -19.67 12.46
CA THR A 151 -0.52 -19.86 13.73
C THR A 151 0.34 -21.13 13.73
N LYS A 152 -0.11 -22.25 13.13
CA LYS A 152 0.72 -23.46 12.97
C LYS A 152 1.91 -23.20 12.03
N LYS A 153 1.64 -22.63 10.84
CA LYS A 153 2.66 -22.29 9.82
C LYS A 153 3.71 -21.31 10.38
N LEU A 154 3.29 -20.36 11.22
CA LEU A 154 4.16 -19.42 11.90
C LEU A 154 5.04 -20.08 12.97
N ALA A 155 4.50 -21.01 13.77
CA ALA A 155 5.27 -21.74 14.77
C ALA A 155 6.37 -22.59 14.12
N GLU A 156 6.05 -23.27 13.01
CA GLU A 156 7.01 -24.05 12.21
C GLU A 156 8.11 -23.16 11.61
N ALA A 157 7.75 -22.01 11.02
CA ALA A 157 8.72 -21.06 10.49
C ALA A 157 9.66 -20.51 11.59
N LYS A 158 9.13 -20.23 12.79
CA LYS A 158 9.94 -19.80 13.95
C LYS A 158 10.86 -20.91 14.49
N GLN A 159 10.53 -22.18 14.29
CA GLN A 159 11.45 -23.29 14.58
C GLN A 159 12.55 -23.40 13.50
N LYS A 160 12.19 -23.29 12.21
CA LYS A 160 13.16 -23.30 11.09
C LYS A 160 14.19 -22.17 11.20
N ALA A 161 13.75 -20.94 11.45
CA ALA A 161 14.64 -19.79 11.66
C ALA A 161 15.56 -19.94 12.88
N LYS A 162 15.13 -20.63 13.94
CA LYS A 162 15.97 -20.96 15.10
C LYS A 162 16.99 -22.06 14.79
N ALA A 163 16.59 -23.10 14.05
CA ALA A 163 17.49 -24.18 13.63
C ALA A 163 18.60 -23.65 12.73
N GLN A 164 18.25 -22.87 11.69
CA GLN A 164 19.23 -22.23 10.81
C GLN A 164 20.18 -21.31 11.58
N LYS A 165 19.70 -20.58 12.60
CA LYS A 165 20.57 -19.73 13.43
C LYS A 165 21.57 -20.50 14.29
N GLU A 166 21.18 -21.66 14.79
CA GLU A 166 22.08 -22.57 15.53
C GLU A 166 23.10 -23.21 14.58
N GLU A 167 22.66 -23.58 13.37
CA GLU A 167 23.51 -24.17 12.32
C GLU A 167 24.54 -23.18 11.76
N ASP A 168 24.10 -21.97 11.40
CA ASP A 168 24.96 -20.86 10.97
C ASP A 168 26.03 -20.54 12.02
N PHE A 169 25.65 -20.49 13.31
CA PHE A 169 26.56 -20.18 14.42
C PHE A 169 27.61 -21.27 14.65
N ARG A 170 27.28 -22.55 14.38
CA ARG A 170 28.21 -23.67 14.45
C ARG A 170 29.14 -23.75 13.25
N ASN A 171 28.61 -23.52 12.05
CA ASN A 171 29.34 -23.67 10.79
C ASN A 171 30.21 -22.43 10.47
N TYR A 172 29.80 -21.23 10.91
CA TYR A 172 30.46 -19.96 10.61
C TYR A 172 30.69 -19.09 11.87
N PRO A 173 31.38 -19.60 12.92
CA PRO A 173 31.49 -18.93 14.23
C PRO A 173 32.24 -17.58 14.19
N THR A 174 32.99 -17.28 13.13
CA THR A 174 33.72 -16.02 12.92
C THR A 174 32.97 -15.02 12.02
N ASN A 175 31.80 -15.39 11.49
CA ASN A 175 31.07 -14.57 10.52
C ASN A 175 30.23 -13.48 11.20
N THR A 176 30.45 -12.22 10.81
CA THR A 176 29.70 -11.06 11.30
C THR A 176 28.44 -10.74 10.49
N TYR A 177 28.22 -11.41 9.35
CA TYR A 177 27.07 -11.22 8.46
C TYR A 177 26.10 -12.40 8.54
N LYS A 178 24.80 -12.14 8.35
CA LYS A 178 23.79 -13.20 8.26
C LYS A 178 24.00 -14.04 6.99
N THR A 179 23.73 -15.35 7.05
CA THR A 179 23.61 -16.13 5.82
C THR A 179 22.30 -15.77 5.11
N LEU A 180 22.27 -15.99 3.79
CA LEU A 180 21.08 -15.78 2.98
C LEU A 180 19.96 -16.76 3.38
N GLU A 181 20.29 -17.94 3.91
CA GLU A 181 19.31 -18.94 4.35
C GLU A 181 18.64 -18.53 5.66
N LEU A 182 19.39 -17.96 6.61
CA LEU A 182 18.84 -17.36 7.81
C LEU A 182 18.05 -16.09 7.51
N GLU A 183 18.48 -15.29 6.54
CA GLU A 183 17.74 -14.12 6.08
C GLU A 183 16.38 -14.52 5.48
N ILE A 184 16.34 -15.52 4.60
CA ILE A 184 15.09 -16.13 4.12
C ILE A 184 14.24 -16.63 5.29
N ALA A 185 14.80 -17.40 6.22
CA ALA A 185 14.03 -18.01 7.31
C ALA A 185 13.46 -16.95 8.29
N GLU A 186 14.20 -15.89 8.60
CA GLU A 186 13.68 -14.73 9.32
C GLU A 186 12.60 -14.00 8.52
N PHE A 187 12.75 -13.87 7.20
CA PHE A 187 11.78 -13.17 6.35
C PHE A 187 10.47 -13.95 6.20
N ASP A 188 10.55 -15.27 6.05
CA ASP A 188 9.41 -16.19 5.98
C ASP A 188 8.57 -16.15 7.28
N VAL A 189 9.21 -15.93 8.43
CA VAL A 189 8.51 -15.56 9.69
C VAL A 189 7.83 -14.19 9.57
N LYS A 190 8.54 -13.13 9.12
CA LYS A 190 7.97 -11.77 8.97
C LYS A 190 6.75 -11.74 8.04
N VAL A 191 6.69 -12.59 7.01
CA VAL A 191 5.52 -12.77 6.13
C VAL A 191 4.35 -13.36 6.91
N LYS A 192 4.56 -14.51 7.57
CA LYS A 192 3.50 -15.27 8.27
C LYS A 192 2.92 -14.50 9.48
N GLU A 193 3.71 -13.62 10.10
CA GLU A 193 3.21 -12.67 11.10
C GLU A 193 2.29 -11.61 10.51
N ALA A 194 2.62 -11.08 9.31
CA ALA A 194 1.78 -10.08 8.63
C ALA A 194 0.47 -10.69 8.10
N GLU A 195 0.49 -11.94 7.60
CA GLU A 195 -0.75 -12.65 7.24
C GLU A 195 -1.67 -12.85 8.44
N LEU A 196 -1.10 -13.17 9.61
CA LEU A 196 -1.84 -13.31 10.86
C LEU A 196 -2.39 -11.95 11.37
N GLU A 197 -1.66 -10.87 11.15
CA GLU A 197 -2.08 -9.48 11.46
C GLU A 197 -3.23 -9.04 10.55
N LEU A 198 -3.17 -9.34 9.25
CA LEU A 198 -4.23 -9.08 8.26
C LEU A 198 -5.53 -9.81 8.64
N VAL A 199 -5.47 -11.11 8.94
CA VAL A 199 -6.63 -11.90 9.42
C VAL A 199 -7.13 -11.40 10.79
N LYS A 200 -6.35 -10.60 11.51
CA LYS A 200 -6.78 -9.92 12.74
C LYS A 200 -7.51 -8.60 12.48
N GLU A 201 -7.07 -7.78 11.53
CA GLU A 201 -7.75 -6.53 11.15
C GLU A 201 -8.99 -6.74 10.28
N GLU A 202 -9.04 -7.74 9.38
CA GLU A 202 -10.22 -8.00 8.53
C GLU A 202 -11.50 -8.28 9.34
N ALA A 203 -11.37 -8.72 10.60
CA ALA A 203 -12.49 -8.92 11.52
C ALA A 203 -12.93 -7.64 12.28
N LYS A 204 -12.43 -6.45 11.91
CA LYS A 204 -12.77 -5.17 12.53
C LYS A 204 -13.46 -4.26 11.50
N PRO A 205 -14.81 -4.28 11.39
CA PRO A 205 -15.57 -3.60 10.32
C PRO A 205 -15.66 -2.06 10.45
N ARG A 206 -14.64 -1.41 11.04
CA ARG A 206 -14.53 0.05 11.19
C ARG A 206 -13.23 0.65 10.63
N ASN A 207 -12.27 -0.16 10.17
CA ASN A 207 -10.95 0.29 9.72
C ASN A 207 -10.58 -0.23 8.31
N GLU A 208 -11.38 0.07 7.29
CA GLU A 208 -11.08 -0.37 5.90
C GLU A 208 -9.69 0.08 5.43
N GLU A 209 -9.26 1.29 5.81
CA GLU A 209 -7.95 1.83 5.51
C GLU A 209 -6.81 0.98 6.08
N LYS A 210 -6.92 0.54 7.35
CA LYS A 210 -5.93 -0.35 7.97
C LYS A 210 -5.94 -1.74 7.35
N ILE A 211 -7.09 -2.21 6.86
CA ILE A 211 -7.18 -3.47 6.09
C ILE A 211 -6.45 -3.32 4.73
N LYS A 212 -6.57 -2.16 4.06
CA LYS A 212 -5.83 -1.84 2.82
C LYS A 212 -4.32 -1.74 3.09
N GLN A 213 -3.90 -1.04 4.14
CA GLN A 213 -2.50 -0.97 4.57
C GLN A 213 -1.93 -2.36 4.95
N ALA A 214 -2.68 -3.18 5.70
CA ALA A 214 -2.27 -4.54 6.04
C ALA A 214 -2.12 -5.45 4.81
N LYS A 215 -2.98 -5.28 3.79
CA LYS A 215 -2.87 -5.98 2.51
C LYS A 215 -1.59 -5.60 1.77
N ALA A 216 -1.33 -4.30 1.59
CA ALA A 216 -0.08 -3.82 0.98
C ALA A 216 1.19 -4.28 1.76
N LYS A 217 1.13 -4.30 3.10
CA LYS A 217 2.20 -4.78 4.00
C LYS A 217 2.46 -6.30 3.89
N VAL A 218 1.45 -7.10 3.54
CA VAL A 218 1.61 -8.54 3.25
C VAL A 218 2.15 -8.74 1.84
N GLU A 219 1.67 -7.97 0.87
CA GLU A 219 2.08 -8.04 -0.53
C GLU A 219 3.55 -7.65 -0.74
N SER A 220 3.99 -6.52 -0.17
CA SER A 220 5.39 -6.07 -0.24
C SER A 220 6.36 -7.09 0.38
N LYS A 221 6.00 -7.65 1.55
CA LYS A 221 6.77 -8.71 2.19
C LYS A 221 6.82 -9.99 1.35
N LYS A 222 5.76 -10.35 0.64
CA LYS A 222 5.78 -11.51 -0.28
C LYS A 222 6.70 -11.27 -1.46
N ALA A 223 6.69 -10.07 -2.04
CA ALA A 223 7.60 -9.68 -3.12
C ALA A 223 9.08 -9.62 -2.67
N GLU A 224 9.35 -9.29 -1.41
CA GLU A 224 10.70 -9.34 -0.84
C GLU A 224 11.16 -10.79 -0.57
N ALA A 225 10.27 -11.64 -0.05
CA ALA A 225 10.56 -13.06 0.14
C ALA A 225 10.85 -13.81 -1.17
N THR A 226 10.10 -13.52 -2.25
CA THR A 226 10.37 -14.14 -3.56
C THR A 226 11.71 -13.71 -4.13
N ARG A 227 12.11 -12.44 -3.96
CA ARG A 227 13.45 -11.95 -4.39
C ARG A 227 14.59 -12.67 -3.67
N LEU A 228 14.45 -12.96 -2.38
CA LEU A 228 15.48 -13.68 -1.63
C LEU A 228 15.65 -15.12 -2.15
N GLU A 229 14.56 -15.81 -2.49
CA GLU A 229 14.63 -17.13 -3.16
C GLU A 229 15.15 -17.04 -4.60
N GLU A 230 14.78 -16.01 -5.38
CA GLU A 230 15.36 -15.77 -6.71
C GLU A 230 16.89 -15.67 -6.63
N ILE A 231 17.41 -14.82 -5.74
CA ILE A 231 18.86 -14.68 -5.49
C ILE A 231 19.48 -16.01 -5.01
N LYS A 232 18.77 -16.82 -4.22
CA LYS A 232 19.23 -18.16 -3.83
C LYS A 232 19.40 -19.08 -5.04
N THR A 233 18.42 -19.09 -5.96
CA THR A 233 18.51 -19.91 -7.18
C THR A 233 19.58 -19.42 -8.15
N GLU A 234 19.78 -18.11 -8.27
CA GLU A 234 20.82 -17.51 -9.12
C GLU A 234 22.22 -17.84 -8.61
N ARG A 235 22.47 -17.68 -7.29
CA ARG A 235 23.74 -18.10 -6.68
C ARG A 235 24.03 -19.58 -6.90
N LYS A 236 23.03 -20.45 -6.74
CA LYS A 236 23.19 -21.89 -6.96
C LYS A 236 23.52 -22.23 -8.42
N LYS A 237 22.88 -21.57 -9.39
CA LYS A 237 23.20 -21.71 -10.83
C LYS A 237 24.62 -21.23 -11.13
N ALA A 238 25.03 -20.09 -10.60
CA ALA A 238 26.37 -19.54 -10.79
C ALA A 238 27.46 -20.42 -10.17
N GLU A 239 27.20 -21.03 -9.01
CA GLU A 239 28.11 -21.98 -8.37
C GLU A 239 28.24 -23.28 -9.19
N GLU A 240 27.14 -23.79 -9.74
CA GLU A 240 27.14 -24.96 -10.63
C GLU A 240 27.89 -24.66 -11.94
N GLU A 241 27.69 -23.48 -12.54
CA GLU A 241 28.41 -23.04 -13.72
C GLU A 241 29.91 -22.85 -13.44
N ALA A 242 30.28 -22.30 -12.28
CA ALA A 242 31.66 -22.18 -11.83
C ALA A 242 32.32 -23.56 -11.65
N LYS A 243 31.61 -24.52 -11.05
CA LYS A 243 32.07 -25.92 -10.91
C LYS A 243 32.29 -26.59 -12.27
N ARG A 244 31.35 -26.44 -13.22
CA ARG A 244 31.50 -26.94 -14.60
C ARG A 244 32.71 -26.31 -15.31
N LYS A 245 32.93 -25.00 -15.16
CA LYS A 245 34.11 -24.30 -15.73
C LYS A 245 35.43 -24.74 -15.09
N ALA A 246 35.44 -25.01 -13.78
CA ALA A 246 36.60 -25.56 -13.09
C ALA A 246 36.93 -26.97 -13.64
N GLU A 247 35.95 -27.87 -13.69
CA GLU A 247 36.10 -29.23 -14.22
C GLU A 247 36.51 -29.23 -15.71
N GLU A 248 35.97 -28.31 -16.52
CA GLU A 248 36.38 -28.10 -17.91
C GLU A 248 37.84 -27.59 -18.01
N SER A 249 38.26 -26.71 -17.09
CA SER A 249 39.64 -26.21 -17.04
C SER A 249 40.64 -27.30 -16.60
N GLU A 250 40.25 -28.18 -15.68
CA GLU A 250 41.06 -29.34 -15.27
C GLU A 250 41.18 -30.36 -16.41
N LYS A 251 40.09 -30.64 -17.13
CA LYS A 251 40.10 -31.50 -18.33
C LYS A 251 40.99 -30.91 -19.43
N LYS A 252 40.92 -29.60 -19.68
CA LYS A 252 41.82 -28.90 -20.62
C LYS A 252 43.27 -28.89 -20.15
N ALA A 253 43.53 -28.81 -18.84
CA ALA A 253 44.88 -28.91 -18.27
C ALA A 253 45.45 -30.34 -18.38
N ALA A 254 44.62 -31.37 -18.27
CA ALA A 254 45.00 -32.76 -18.51
C ALA A 254 45.27 -33.02 -20.00
N GLU A 255 44.38 -32.57 -20.89
CA GLU A 255 44.55 -32.67 -22.35
C GLU A 255 45.79 -31.88 -22.84
N ALA A 256 46.07 -30.72 -22.23
CA ALA A 256 47.28 -29.94 -22.52
C ALA A 256 48.56 -30.68 -22.12
N LYS A 257 48.57 -31.41 -21.01
CA LYS A 257 49.71 -32.29 -20.63
C LYS A 257 49.87 -33.42 -21.64
N GLN A 258 48.78 -34.08 -22.05
CA GLN A 258 48.80 -35.17 -23.03
C GLN A 258 49.27 -34.72 -24.44
N LYS A 259 49.16 -33.43 -24.76
CA LYS A 259 49.65 -32.82 -26.01
C LYS A 259 51.11 -32.32 -25.95
N VAL A 260 51.83 -32.54 -24.85
CA VAL A 260 53.29 -32.32 -24.78
C VAL A 260 54.03 -33.51 -25.41
N ASP A 261 53.52 -34.73 -25.25
CA ASP A 261 54.21 -35.97 -25.65
C ASP A 261 54.11 -36.31 -27.15
N THR A 262 53.35 -35.55 -27.94
CA THR A 262 53.10 -35.82 -29.37
C THR A 262 53.20 -34.56 -30.24
N LYS A 263 54.43 -34.20 -30.64
CA LYS A 263 54.64 -33.05 -31.55
C LYS A 263 55.89 -33.15 -32.44
N GLU A 264 55.79 -33.93 -33.51
CA GLU A 264 56.74 -33.86 -34.63
C GLU A 264 56.02 -33.69 -35.99
N GLN A 265 56.52 -32.73 -36.78
CA GLN A 265 56.17 -32.45 -38.19
C GLN A 265 54.69 -32.06 -38.50
N GLY A 266 54.35 -31.26 -39.51
CA GLY A 266 55.14 -30.47 -40.47
C GLY A 266 54.28 -29.35 -41.12
N LYS A 267 54.89 -28.45 -41.91
CA LYS A 267 54.20 -27.32 -42.58
C LYS A 267 54.02 -27.55 -44.10
N PRO A 268 52.96 -26.97 -44.70
CA PRO A 268 53.09 -26.28 -46.00
C PRO A 268 52.69 -24.79 -45.93
N LYS A 269 52.20 -24.17 -47.03
CA LYS A 269 52.22 -22.70 -47.24
C LYS A 269 51.25 -22.23 -48.35
N ARG A 270 50.84 -20.94 -48.34
CA ARG A 270 50.09 -20.16 -49.40
C ARG A 270 48.55 -20.35 -49.38
N ARG A 271 47.68 -19.51 -50.00
CA ARG A 271 47.80 -18.51 -51.10
C ARG A 271 46.77 -17.34 -50.96
N ALA A 272 46.94 -16.24 -51.72
CA ALA A 272 46.09 -15.02 -51.79
C ALA A 272 44.77 -15.22 -52.62
N LYS A 273 43.83 -14.27 -52.83
CA LYS A 273 43.98 -12.82 -53.15
C LYS A 273 42.61 -12.04 -53.16
N ARG A 274 42.61 -10.81 -52.61
CA ARG A 274 41.99 -9.53 -53.06
C ARG A 274 40.62 -9.50 -53.83
N GLY A 275 39.69 -8.66 -53.35
CA GLY A 275 38.55 -8.04 -54.07
C GLY A 275 38.16 -6.69 -53.42
N VAL A 276 37.67 -5.68 -54.15
CA VAL A 276 37.64 -4.26 -53.71
C VAL A 276 36.44 -3.46 -54.27
N SER A 277 35.87 -2.56 -53.43
CA SER A 277 35.02 -1.36 -53.67
C SER A 277 33.77 -1.39 -54.58
N GLY A 278 32.69 -0.79 -54.07
CA GLY A 278 31.59 -0.15 -54.81
C GLY A 278 31.02 1.01 -53.96
N GLU A 279 30.52 2.08 -54.57
CA GLU A 279 30.28 3.39 -53.92
C GLU A 279 29.00 4.07 -54.43
N LEU A 280 28.50 5.10 -53.71
CA LEU A 280 27.42 6.04 -54.11
C LEU A 280 25.98 5.45 -54.17
N ALA A 281 24.86 6.20 -54.05
CA ALA A 281 24.59 7.51 -53.42
C ALA A 281 23.06 7.67 -53.14
N THR A 282 22.67 8.84 -52.60
CA THR A 282 21.34 9.34 -52.14
C THR A 282 20.43 9.85 -53.29
N PRO A 283 19.25 10.50 -53.07
CA PRO A 283 18.16 10.38 -52.06
C PRO A 283 16.72 10.35 -52.69
N ASP A 284 15.64 10.52 -51.89
CA ASP A 284 14.68 11.69 -51.96
C ASP A 284 13.18 11.36 -51.67
N LYS A 285 12.43 12.39 -51.23
CA LYS A 285 10.96 12.54 -51.04
C LYS A 285 10.36 11.81 -49.81
N LYS A 286 9.58 12.40 -48.90
CA LYS A 286 8.74 13.62 -48.76
C LYS A 286 7.26 13.41 -49.06
N GLU A 287 6.46 13.33 -47.98
CA GLU A 287 5.10 13.88 -47.95
C GLU A 287 4.69 14.27 -46.51
N ASN A 288 3.42 14.61 -46.27
CA ASN A 288 3.07 15.85 -45.56
C ASN A 288 1.84 15.77 -44.59
N ASP A 289 1.74 16.80 -43.75
CA ASP A 289 0.55 17.44 -43.13
C ASP A 289 -0.65 16.62 -42.58
N ALA A 290 -0.99 16.91 -41.31
CA ALA A 290 -2.38 17.00 -40.83
C ALA A 290 -2.51 17.99 -39.65
N LYS A 291 -3.61 18.74 -39.61
CA LYS A 291 -4.09 19.57 -38.47
C LYS A 291 -5.31 18.84 -37.84
N SER A 292 -6.12 19.31 -36.88
CA SER A 292 -6.40 20.61 -36.23
C SER A 292 -7.37 20.39 -35.05
N SER A 293 -7.49 21.37 -34.14
CA SER A 293 -8.74 21.74 -33.40
C SER A 293 -9.34 20.76 -32.36
N ASP A 294 -10.33 21.14 -31.52
CA ASP A 294 -10.64 22.41 -30.81
C ASP A 294 -11.82 22.18 -29.83
N SER A 295 -12.02 23.08 -28.85
CA SER A 295 -13.24 23.25 -28.01
C SER A 295 -13.54 22.13 -26.96
N SER A 296 -14.42 22.32 -25.97
CA SER A 296 -15.31 23.46 -25.69
C SER A 296 -15.42 23.82 -24.18
N VAL A 297 -16.28 24.79 -23.85
CA VAL A 297 -16.58 25.26 -22.48
C VAL A 297 -17.98 24.79 -22.07
N GLY A 298 -18.12 24.36 -20.81
CA GLY A 298 -19.42 24.22 -20.14
C GLY A 298 -19.31 24.85 -18.75
N GLU A 299 -20.12 25.88 -18.51
CA GLU A 299 -20.21 26.62 -17.24
C GLU A 299 -21.69 26.82 -16.92
N GLU A 300 -22.23 25.99 -16.02
CA GLU A 300 -23.62 26.09 -15.57
C GLU A 300 -23.67 26.73 -14.17
N THR A 301 -24.20 27.94 -14.09
CA THR A 301 -24.43 28.65 -12.83
C THR A 301 -25.86 28.46 -12.34
N LEU A 302 -26.01 27.89 -11.13
CA LEU A 302 -27.31 27.73 -10.49
C LEU A 302 -27.84 29.08 -9.98
N PRO A 303 -29.14 29.40 -10.16
CA PRO A 303 -29.77 30.53 -9.49
C PRO A 303 -30.14 30.19 -8.03
N SER A 304 -30.00 31.17 -7.14
CA SER A 304 -30.51 31.12 -5.76
C SER A 304 -31.61 32.18 -5.58
N PRO A 305 -32.64 31.93 -4.74
CA PRO A 305 -33.84 32.77 -4.67
C PRO A 305 -33.57 34.14 -4.02
N SER A 306 -34.27 35.16 -4.52
CA SER A 306 -34.19 36.54 -4.03
C SER A 306 -35.12 36.79 -2.83
N LEU A 307 -34.62 37.56 -1.87
CA LEU A 307 -35.45 38.32 -0.92
C LEU A 307 -35.24 39.82 -1.18
N ASN A 308 -36.35 40.56 -1.23
CA ASN A 308 -36.39 41.97 -1.56
C ASN A 308 -36.07 42.88 -0.35
N MET A 309 -36.04 44.20 -0.59
CA MET A 309 -35.69 45.29 0.34
C MET A 309 -34.17 45.53 0.50
N ALA A 310 -33.63 46.45 -0.31
CA ALA A 310 -32.35 47.11 -0.10
C ALA A 310 -32.41 48.54 -0.65
N ASN A 311 -31.86 49.51 0.07
CA ASN A 311 -31.83 50.92 -0.37
C ASN A 311 -30.85 51.10 -1.54
N GLU A 312 -31.10 52.06 -2.43
CA GLU A 312 -30.34 52.22 -3.68
C GLU A 312 -28.81 52.29 -3.47
N SER A 313 -28.34 53.06 -2.48
CA SER A 313 -26.91 53.14 -2.11
C SER A 313 -26.33 51.83 -1.58
N GLN A 314 -27.13 50.96 -0.96
CA GLN A 314 -26.70 49.59 -0.66
C GLN A 314 -26.62 48.73 -1.93
N THR A 315 -27.42 48.99 -2.97
CA THR A 315 -27.31 48.26 -4.24
C THR A 315 -26.06 48.65 -5.02
N GLU A 316 -25.64 49.92 -4.98
CA GLU A 316 -24.44 50.41 -5.67
C GLU A 316 -23.16 49.84 -5.06
N HIS A 317 -22.96 50.01 -3.75
CA HIS A 317 -21.78 49.45 -3.08
C HIS A 317 -21.71 47.90 -3.18
N ARG A 318 -22.87 47.21 -3.24
CA ARG A 318 -22.93 45.76 -3.53
C ARG A 318 -22.45 45.42 -4.95
N LYS A 319 -22.87 46.16 -5.97
CA LYS A 319 -22.42 45.98 -7.36
C LYS A 319 -20.92 46.21 -7.49
N ASP A 320 -20.41 47.29 -6.89
CA ASP A 320 -18.99 47.66 -6.91
C ASP A 320 -18.06 46.56 -6.35
N VAL A 321 -18.42 45.95 -5.21
CA VAL A 321 -17.64 44.82 -4.65
C VAL A 321 -17.76 43.56 -5.51
N ASP A 322 -18.92 43.27 -6.08
CA ASP A 322 -19.12 42.10 -6.95
C ASP A 322 -18.43 42.22 -8.31
N GLU A 323 -18.45 43.40 -8.91
CA GLU A 323 -17.70 43.71 -10.13
C GLU A 323 -16.19 43.66 -9.87
N TYR A 324 -15.73 44.15 -8.72
CA TYR A 324 -14.34 44.03 -8.30
C TYR A 324 -13.89 42.57 -8.16
N ILE A 325 -14.70 41.71 -7.50
CA ILE A 325 -14.43 40.28 -7.41
C ILE A 325 -14.41 39.64 -8.80
N LYS A 326 -15.37 39.96 -9.67
CA LYS A 326 -15.44 39.42 -11.04
C LYS A 326 -14.23 39.82 -11.88
N LYS A 327 -13.78 41.07 -11.78
CA LYS A 327 -12.55 41.57 -12.43
C LYS A 327 -11.31 40.79 -11.95
N MET A 328 -11.12 40.67 -10.64
CA MET A 328 -9.99 39.95 -10.05
C MET A 328 -9.98 38.45 -10.39
N LEU A 329 -11.16 37.82 -10.52
CA LEU A 329 -11.29 36.45 -11.02
C LEU A 329 -10.94 36.36 -12.52
N SER A 330 -11.34 37.33 -13.34
CA SER A 330 -11.02 37.32 -14.78
C SER A 330 -9.54 37.55 -15.10
N GLU A 331 -8.82 38.26 -14.24
CA GLU A 331 -7.37 38.49 -14.34
C GLU A 331 -6.54 37.24 -14.01
N ILE A 332 -7.15 36.25 -13.34
CA ILE A 332 -6.51 34.99 -12.97
C ILE A 332 -7.09 33.88 -13.84
N GLN A 333 -6.27 33.31 -14.74
CA GLN A 333 -6.67 32.08 -15.41
C GLN A 333 -6.69 30.92 -14.39
N LEU A 334 -7.86 30.69 -13.80
CA LEU A 334 -8.12 29.59 -12.88
C LEU A 334 -8.02 28.26 -13.64
N ASP A 335 -6.87 27.58 -13.50
CA ASP A 335 -6.69 26.25 -14.06
C ASP A 335 -7.75 25.31 -13.47
N ARG A 336 -8.65 24.80 -14.33
CA ARG A 336 -9.77 23.92 -13.90
C ARG A 336 -9.28 22.65 -13.20
N ARG A 337 -8.01 22.25 -13.40
CA ARG A 337 -7.38 21.09 -12.75
C ARG A 337 -7.05 21.33 -11.27
N LYS A 338 -6.98 22.58 -10.81
CA LYS A 338 -6.68 22.97 -9.41
C LYS A 338 -7.97 23.22 -8.61
N HIS A 339 -8.94 22.32 -8.74
CA HIS A 339 -10.29 22.49 -8.20
C HIS A 339 -10.28 22.76 -6.68
N THR A 340 -9.41 22.11 -5.90
CA THR A 340 -9.35 22.31 -4.44
C THR A 340 -8.86 23.71 -4.08
N GLN A 341 -7.78 24.19 -4.71
CA GLN A 341 -7.33 25.58 -4.59
C GLN A 341 -8.41 26.59 -5.01
N ASN A 342 -9.09 26.35 -6.13
CA ASN A 342 -10.13 27.25 -6.65
C ASN A 342 -11.35 27.30 -5.71
N VAL A 343 -11.79 26.16 -5.15
CA VAL A 343 -12.85 26.10 -4.13
C VAL A 343 -12.43 26.80 -2.84
N ASN A 344 -11.19 26.59 -2.37
CA ASN A 344 -10.69 27.27 -1.17
C ASN A 344 -10.59 28.80 -1.35
N LEU A 345 -10.28 29.27 -2.55
CA LEU A 345 -10.37 30.69 -2.90
C LEU A 345 -11.82 31.17 -2.87
N ASN A 346 -12.74 30.45 -3.54
CA ASN A 346 -14.15 30.82 -3.62
C ASN A 346 -14.81 30.89 -2.21
N ILE A 347 -14.52 29.92 -1.32
CA ILE A 347 -14.95 29.93 0.08
C ILE A 347 -14.45 31.19 0.81
N LYS A 348 -13.18 31.59 0.64
CA LYS A 348 -12.63 32.81 1.25
C LYS A 348 -13.29 34.09 0.69
N LEU A 349 -13.46 34.18 -0.63
CA LEU A 349 -14.12 35.32 -1.27
C LEU A 349 -15.59 35.42 -0.82
N SER A 350 -16.29 34.30 -0.70
CA SER A 350 -17.66 34.20 -0.19
C SER A 350 -17.77 34.60 1.28
N ALA A 351 -16.80 34.20 2.12
CA ALA A 351 -16.73 34.63 3.52
C ALA A 351 -16.51 36.16 3.65
N ILE A 352 -15.60 36.75 2.85
CA ILE A 352 -15.39 38.19 2.81
C ILE A 352 -16.66 38.92 2.31
N LYS A 353 -17.28 38.42 1.23
CA LYS A 353 -18.52 38.97 0.67
C LYS A 353 -19.69 38.91 1.66
N THR A 354 -19.89 37.79 2.37
CA THR A 354 -20.99 37.64 3.33
C THR A 354 -20.79 38.50 4.59
N LYS A 355 -19.56 38.58 5.11
CA LYS A 355 -19.17 39.54 6.17
C LYS A 355 -19.48 40.98 5.74
N TYR A 356 -19.01 41.38 4.56
CA TYR A 356 -19.28 42.71 4.00
C TYR A 356 -20.78 43.00 3.83
N LEU A 357 -21.55 42.05 3.29
CA LEU A 357 -23.01 42.19 3.12
C LEU A 357 -23.76 42.37 4.45
N TYR A 358 -23.26 41.77 5.53
CA TYR A 358 -23.77 41.95 6.90
C TYR A 358 -23.36 43.31 7.48
N GLU A 359 -22.07 43.67 7.41
CA GLU A 359 -21.58 44.97 7.92
C GLU A 359 -22.26 46.15 7.18
N LEU A 360 -22.49 46.03 5.87
CA LEU A 360 -23.24 46.99 5.04
C LEU A 360 -24.74 47.09 5.38
N SER A 361 -25.36 46.04 5.94
CA SER A 361 -26.76 46.07 6.37
C SER A 361 -26.94 46.70 7.76
N VAL A 362 -25.92 46.63 8.61
CA VAL A 362 -25.89 47.24 9.95
C VAL A 362 -25.57 48.76 9.87
N LEU A 363 -24.71 49.19 8.95
CA LEU A 363 -24.29 50.59 8.83
C LEU A 363 -25.36 51.50 8.20
N LYS A 364 -25.79 52.52 8.95
CA LYS A 364 -26.78 53.52 8.50
C LYS A 364 -26.14 54.66 7.69
N GLU A 365 -25.08 55.29 8.21
CA GLU A 365 -24.35 56.40 7.58
C GLU A 365 -23.65 55.98 6.28
N ASN A 366 -23.58 56.85 5.28
CA ASN A 366 -22.99 56.52 3.96
C ASN A 366 -21.45 56.57 3.95
N SER A 367 -20.82 57.55 4.61
CA SER A 367 -19.35 57.68 4.68
C SER A 367 -18.67 56.41 5.19
N LYS A 368 -19.24 55.80 6.24
CA LYS A 368 -18.76 54.53 6.81
C LYS A 368 -18.91 53.33 5.86
N LYS A 369 -19.78 53.39 4.84
CA LYS A 369 -19.92 52.33 3.81
C LYS A 369 -18.83 52.40 2.75
N GLU A 370 -18.32 53.60 2.45
CA GLU A 370 -17.24 53.83 1.50
C GLU A 370 -15.85 53.49 2.08
N GLU A 371 -15.67 53.74 3.38
CA GLU A 371 -14.54 53.18 4.14
C GLU A 371 -14.62 51.63 4.16
N LEU A 372 -15.82 51.07 4.36
CA LEU A 372 -16.05 49.62 4.35
C LEU A 372 -15.73 48.98 2.99
N THR A 373 -16.20 49.53 1.87
CA THR A 373 -15.87 48.99 0.52
C THR A 373 -14.38 49.05 0.26
N SER A 374 -13.72 50.14 0.61
CA SER A 374 -12.27 50.32 0.46
C SER A 374 -11.48 49.28 1.25
N LYS A 375 -11.85 49.05 2.51
CA LYS A 375 -11.28 48.00 3.37
C LYS A 375 -11.55 46.59 2.83
N THR A 376 -12.75 46.34 2.31
CA THR A 376 -13.13 45.05 1.72
C THR A 376 -12.32 44.76 0.46
N LYS A 377 -12.12 45.76 -0.42
CA LYS A 377 -11.25 45.65 -1.60
C LYS A 377 -9.81 45.29 -1.21
N ALA A 378 -9.29 45.82 -0.10
CA ALA A 378 -7.98 45.45 0.44
C ALA A 378 -7.93 44.02 1.02
N GLU A 379 -8.96 43.57 1.77
CA GLU A 379 -9.05 42.18 2.22
C GLU A 379 -9.12 41.19 1.03
N LEU A 380 -9.81 41.58 -0.06
CA LEU A 380 -9.89 40.81 -1.30
C LEU A 380 -8.54 40.75 -2.05
N THR A 381 -7.81 41.87 -2.24
CA THR A 381 -6.49 41.84 -2.90
C THR A 381 -5.49 41.00 -2.13
N ALA A 382 -5.48 41.07 -0.80
CA ALA A 382 -4.62 40.23 0.03
C ALA A 382 -4.93 38.73 -0.15
N ALA A 383 -6.21 38.34 -0.22
CA ALA A 383 -6.62 36.97 -0.50
C ALA A 383 -6.18 36.48 -1.90
N PHE A 384 -6.33 37.33 -2.93
CA PHE A 384 -5.90 37.04 -4.30
C PHE A 384 -4.36 36.98 -4.46
N GLU A 385 -3.61 37.88 -3.81
CA GLU A 385 -2.16 37.82 -3.76
C GLU A 385 -1.66 36.53 -3.11
N GLN A 386 -2.26 36.14 -1.97
CA GLN A 386 -1.89 34.91 -1.28
C GLN A 386 -2.17 33.68 -2.17
N PHE A 387 -3.30 33.66 -2.88
CA PHE A 387 -3.63 32.62 -3.85
C PHE A 387 -2.61 32.56 -5.01
N LYS A 388 -2.29 33.70 -5.65
CA LYS A 388 -1.25 33.81 -6.69
C LYS A 388 0.09 33.28 -6.15
N LYS A 389 0.46 33.64 -4.92
CA LYS A 389 1.70 33.21 -4.25
C LYS A 389 1.74 31.71 -3.96
N ASP A 390 0.65 31.09 -3.50
CA ASP A 390 0.65 29.68 -3.12
C ASP A 390 0.52 28.75 -4.33
N THR A 391 -0.16 29.19 -5.39
CA THR A 391 -0.34 28.43 -6.65
C THR A 391 0.95 28.39 -7.50
N LEU A 392 1.71 29.50 -7.58
CA LEU A 392 2.91 29.63 -8.44
C LEU A 392 4.22 29.13 -7.80
N LYS A 393 4.32 29.08 -6.47
CA LYS A 393 5.52 28.58 -5.75
C LYS A 393 5.92 27.13 -6.13
N PRO A 394 5.01 26.13 -6.15
CA PRO A 394 5.39 24.76 -6.49
C PRO A 394 5.82 24.62 -7.96
N GLU A 395 5.13 25.27 -8.89
CA GLU A 395 5.39 25.16 -10.33
C GLU A 395 6.80 25.60 -10.71
N LYS A 396 7.29 26.70 -10.11
CA LYS A 396 8.67 27.16 -10.34
C LYS A 396 9.72 26.14 -9.89
N LYS A 397 9.48 25.42 -8.78
CA LYS A 397 10.38 24.35 -8.30
C LYS A 397 10.33 23.12 -9.20
N VAL A 398 9.14 22.73 -9.66
CA VAL A 398 8.97 21.60 -10.59
C VAL A 398 9.70 21.87 -11.90
N ALA A 399 9.52 23.05 -12.49
CA ALA A 399 10.17 23.45 -13.74
C ALA A 399 11.71 23.57 -13.61
N GLU A 400 12.22 23.93 -12.44
CA GLU A 400 13.67 23.94 -12.16
C GLU A 400 14.22 22.50 -12.07
N ALA A 401 13.50 21.58 -11.41
CA ALA A 401 13.88 20.17 -11.33
C ALA A 401 13.83 19.48 -12.70
N GLU A 402 12.82 19.77 -13.53
CA GLU A 402 12.70 19.26 -14.91
C GLU A 402 13.90 19.63 -15.78
N LYS A 403 14.37 20.89 -15.70
CA LYS A 403 15.59 21.32 -16.42
C LYS A 403 16.84 20.55 -15.98
N LYS A 404 17.00 20.30 -14.67
CA LYS A 404 18.14 19.53 -14.13
C LYS A 404 18.11 18.06 -14.56
N VAL A 405 16.92 17.48 -14.72
CA VAL A 405 16.74 16.11 -15.25
C VAL A 405 17.13 16.04 -16.73
N GLU A 406 16.69 16.99 -17.56
CA GLU A 406 17.08 17.01 -18.99
C GLU A 406 18.58 17.26 -19.18
N GLU A 407 19.20 18.14 -18.39
CA GLU A 407 20.65 18.37 -18.42
C GLU A 407 21.44 17.08 -18.09
N ALA A 408 21.02 16.34 -17.05
CA ALA A 408 21.62 15.06 -16.68
C ALA A 408 21.40 13.99 -17.78
N LYS A 409 20.19 13.92 -18.35
CA LYS A 409 19.87 13.01 -19.47
C LYS A 409 20.70 13.28 -20.70
N LYS A 410 21.06 14.55 -20.96
CA LYS A 410 21.99 14.89 -22.02
C LYS A 410 23.40 14.35 -21.71
N LYS A 411 23.96 14.66 -20.54
CA LYS A 411 25.29 14.17 -20.11
C LYS A 411 25.40 12.63 -20.15
N ALA A 412 24.36 11.91 -19.73
CA ALA A 412 24.33 10.45 -19.82
C ALA A 412 24.23 9.90 -21.27
N LYS A 413 23.62 10.64 -22.21
CA LYS A 413 23.65 10.31 -23.64
C LYS A 413 25.01 10.61 -24.26
N ASP A 414 25.62 11.74 -23.92
CA ASP A 414 26.92 12.18 -24.42
C ASP A 414 28.01 11.16 -24.02
N GLN A 415 28.07 10.77 -22.74
CA GLN A 415 28.96 9.68 -22.26
C GLN A 415 28.69 8.34 -22.95
N LYS A 416 27.43 8.03 -23.29
CA LYS A 416 27.05 6.78 -23.98
C LYS A 416 27.49 6.72 -25.43
N GLU A 417 27.62 7.86 -26.08
CA GLU A 417 28.19 7.97 -27.42
C GLU A 417 29.72 7.93 -27.36
N GLU A 418 30.34 8.53 -26.35
CA GLU A 418 31.79 8.44 -26.11
C GLU A 418 32.25 7.01 -25.77
N ASP A 419 31.56 6.32 -24.85
CA ASP A 419 31.79 4.91 -24.52
C ASP A 419 31.75 4.02 -25.78
N ARG A 420 30.79 4.26 -26.67
CA ARG A 420 30.62 3.51 -27.94
C ARG A 420 31.75 3.75 -28.94
N ARG A 421 32.34 4.96 -28.94
CA ARG A 421 33.46 5.31 -29.82
C ARG A 421 34.79 4.78 -29.29
N ASN A 422 34.99 4.86 -27.97
CA ASN A 422 36.22 4.44 -27.32
C ASN A 422 36.29 2.92 -27.11
N TYR A 423 35.15 2.24 -26.94
CA TYR A 423 35.06 0.80 -26.67
C TYR A 423 34.04 0.07 -27.57
N PRO A 424 34.19 0.12 -28.91
CA PRO A 424 33.18 -0.38 -29.87
C PRO A 424 32.92 -1.90 -29.81
N THR A 425 33.81 -2.67 -29.17
CA THR A 425 33.71 -4.13 -29.00
C THR A 425 33.33 -4.56 -27.57
N ASN A 426 33.05 -3.61 -26.67
CA ASN A 426 32.77 -3.91 -25.26
C ASN A 426 31.27 -4.14 -25.01
N THR A 427 30.94 -5.31 -24.45
CA THR A 427 29.56 -5.70 -24.08
C THR A 427 29.09 -5.08 -22.75
N TYR A 428 30.02 -4.62 -21.90
CA TYR A 428 29.72 -4.11 -20.56
C TYR A 428 29.71 -2.58 -20.50
N LYS A 429 28.85 -2.01 -19.64
CA LYS A 429 28.83 -0.56 -19.36
C LYS A 429 30.14 -0.11 -18.71
N THR A 430 30.57 1.11 -18.96
CA THR A 430 31.63 1.73 -18.16
C THR A 430 31.07 2.21 -16.81
N LEU A 431 31.94 2.33 -15.81
CA LEU A 431 31.61 2.98 -14.54
C LEU A 431 31.21 4.45 -14.72
N GLU A 432 31.68 5.12 -15.77
CA GLU A 432 31.42 6.54 -15.99
C GLU A 432 30.01 6.77 -16.54
N LEU A 433 29.58 5.91 -17.47
CA LEU A 433 28.18 5.83 -17.90
C LEU A 433 27.25 5.35 -16.77
N GLU A 434 27.68 4.41 -15.94
CA GLU A 434 26.85 3.90 -14.83
C GLU A 434 26.63 4.96 -13.73
N ILE A 435 27.64 5.80 -13.48
CA ILE A 435 27.51 7.00 -12.64
C ILE A 435 26.56 8.01 -13.30
N ALA A 436 26.71 8.29 -14.60
CA ALA A 436 25.87 9.26 -15.31
C ALA A 436 24.40 8.83 -15.40
N GLU A 437 24.11 7.56 -15.72
CA GLU A 437 22.76 7.00 -15.66
C GLU A 437 22.20 7.03 -14.22
N SER A 438 23.03 6.97 -13.18
CA SER A 438 22.58 7.02 -11.79
C SER A 438 22.33 8.44 -11.27
N ASP A 439 23.08 9.45 -11.71
CA ASP A 439 22.77 10.88 -11.50
C ASP A 439 21.40 11.26 -12.11
N VAL A 440 21.09 10.72 -13.30
CA VAL A 440 19.74 10.82 -13.89
C VAL A 440 18.69 10.19 -12.98
N LYS A 441 18.87 8.93 -12.54
CA LYS A 441 17.93 8.26 -11.63
C LYS A 441 17.66 9.08 -10.36
N VAL A 442 18.70 9.69 -9.77
CA VAL A 442 18.59 10.54 -8.57
C VAL A 442 17.73 11.77 -8.85
N LYS A 443 18.06 12.54 -9.89
CA LYS A 443 17.34 13.78 -10.24
C LYS A 443 15.88 13.52 -10.63
N GLU A 444 15.60 12.38 -11.27
CA GLU A 444 14.21 11.95 -11.53
C GLU A 444 13.42 11.65 -10.25
N ALA A 445 14.06 11.08 -9.21
CA ALA A 445 13.41 10.86 -7.91
C ALA A 445 13.25 12.17 -7.11
N GLU A 446 14.19 13.10 -7.22
CA GLU A 446 14.04 14.44 -6.62
C GLU A 446 12.89 15.21 -7.28
N LEU A 447 12.72 15.06 -8.60
CA LEU A 447 11.56 15.58 -9.34
C LEU A 447 10.25 14.89 -8.92
N GLU A 448 10.25 13.57 -8.72
CA GLU A 448 9.09 12.81 -8.21
C GLU A 448 8.66 13.35 -6.83
N LEU A 449 9.63 13.52 -5.93
CA LEU A 449 9.44 14.12 -4.60
C LEU A 449 8.90 15.55 -4.66
N VAL A 450 9.49 16.42 -5.48
CA VAL A 450 9.04 17.82 -5.62
C VAL A 450 7.62 17.90 -6.20
N LYS A 451 7.23 16.97 -7.07
CA LYS A 451 5.85 16.85 -7.57
C LYS A 451 4.89 16.32 -6.50
N GLU A 452 5.29 15.36 -5.66
CA GLU A 452 4.44 14.90 -4.55
C GLU A 452 4.29 15.90 -3.40
N GLU A 453 5.34 16.66 -3.06
CA GLU A 453 5.23 17.78 -2.11
C GLU A 453 4.39 18.96 -2.64
N ALA A 454 4.26 19.08 -3.97
CA ALA A 454 3.40 20.05 -4.63
C ALA A 454 1.92 19.61 -4.76
N ASN A 455 1.61 18.31 -4.62
CA ASN A 455 0.27 17.79 -4.82
C ASN A 455 -0.70 18.17 -3.69
N GLU A 456 -1.93 18.58 -4.06
CA GLU A 456 -2.93 19.12 -3.12
C GLU A 456 -3.28 18.17 -1.96
N SER A 457 -3.26 16.86 -2.20
CA SER A 457 -3.64 15.83 -1.21
C SER A 457 -2.57 15.50 -0.18
N ARG A 458 -1.34 16.02 -0.31
CA ARG A 458 -0.21 15.91 0.65
C ARG A 458 -0.15 14.58 1.42
N ASN A 459 -0.17 13.45 0.71
CA ASN A 459 -0.10 12.14 1.35
C ASN A 459 1.30 11.95 1.98
N GLU A 460 1.38 12.02 3.29
CA GLU A 460 2.65 11.91 4.02
C GLU A 460 3.35 10.56 3.84
N GLU A 461 2.61 9.46 3.69
CA GLU A 461 3.20 8.12 3.48
C GLU A 461 3.94 8.05 2.14
N LYS A 462 3.33 8.63 1.09
CA LYS A 462 3.95 8.77 -0.23
C LYS A 462 5.17 9.68 -0.21
N ILE A 463 5.07 10.86 0.41
CA ILE A 463 6.21 11.80 0.54
C ILE A 463 7.38 11.17 1.33
N LYS A 464 7.09 10.33 2.34
CA LYS A 464 8.10 9.54 3.06
C LYS A 464 8.73 8.48 2.14
N GLN A 465 7.94 7.74 1.36
CA GLN A 465 8.43 6.79 0.37
C GLN A 465 9.27 7.45 -0.73
N ALA A 466 8.89 8.65 -1.20
CA ALA A 466 9.66 9.43 -2.17
C ALA A 466 11.01 9.89 -1.61
N LYS A 467 11.07 10.25 -0.32
CA LYS A 467 12.32 10.58 0.38
C LYS A 467 13.25 9.37 0.49
N GLU A 468 12.72 8.22 0.86
CA GLU A 468 13.46 6.95 0.91
C GLU A 468 13.97 6.49 -0.47
N LYS A 469 13.18 6.69 -1.54
CA LYS A 469 13.62 6.50 -2.95
C LYS A 469 14.79 7.44 -3.34
N VAL A 470 14.76 8.70 -2.92
CA VAL A 470 15.83 9.67 -3.20
C VAL A 470 17.10 9.31 -2.44
N GLU A 471 16.98 8.97 -1.15
CA GLU A 471 18.11 8.61 -0.29
C GLU A 471 18.81 7.33 -0.75
N SER A 472 18.05 6.28 -1.05
CA SER A 472 18.59 5.02 -1.58
C SER A 472 19.32 5.18 -2.92
N LYS A 473 18.77 5.96 -3.87
CA LYS A 473 19.45 6.28 -5.13
C LYS A 473 20.71 7.14 -4.94
N LYS A 474 20.74 8.06 -3.95
CA LYS A 474 21.96 8.81 -3.60
C LYS A 474 23.02 7.91 -2.97
N ALA A 475 22.62 6.91 -2.18
CA ALA A 475 23.51 5.88 -1.67
C ALA A 475 24.07 4.97 -2.77
N GLU A 476 23.29 4.68 -3.83
CA GLU A 476 23.77 3.98 -5.04
C GLU A 476 24.83 4.82 -5.78
N ALA A 477 24.53 6.08 -6.12
CA ALA A 477 25.45 6.96 -6.84
C ALA A 477 26.78 7.19 -6.09
N THR A 478 26.72 7.44 -4.78
CA THR A 478 27.94 7.64 -3.96
C THR A 478 28.76 6.37 -3.74
N ARG A 479 28.19 5.17 -3.93
CA ARG A 479 28.97 3.92 -3.99
C ARG A 479 29.73 3.81 -5.29
N LEU A 480 29.11 4.10 -6.43
CA LEU A 480 29.76 4.08 -7.75
C LEU A 480 30.91 5.10 -7.82
N GLU A 481 30.72 6.30 -7.25
CA GLU A 481 31.77 7.32 -7.16
C GLU A 481 32.97 6.84 -6.32
N LYS A 482 32.73 6.21 -5.17
CA LYS A 482 33.80 5.58 -4.35
C LYS A 482 34.57 4.53 -5.15
N ILE A 483 33.86 3.61 -5.82
CA ILE A 483 34.46 2.58 -6.68
C ILE A 483 35.34 3.22 -7.77
N LYS A 484 34.91 4.33 -8.38
CA LYS A 484 35.72 5.10 -9.34
C LYS A 484 36.99 5.67 -8.70
N THR A 485 36.92 6.22 -7.49
CA THR A 485 38.12 6.74 -6.79
C THR A 485 39.09 5.63 -6.36
N ASP A 486 38.59 4.50 -5.88
CA ASP A 486 39.45 3.40 -5.40
C ASP A 486 40.09 2.65 -6.57
N ARG A 487 39.37 2.49 -7.70
CA ARG A 487 39.96 1.99 -8.96
C ARG A 487 41.09 2.90 -9.47
N LYS A 488 40.93 4.23 -9.40
CA LYS A 488 42.02 5.16 -9.77
C LYS A 488 43.26 5.01 -8.89
N LYS A 489 43.09 4.89 -7.56
CA LYS A 489 44.21 4.66 -6.63
C LYS A 489 44.96 3.36 -6.97
N ALA A 490 44.22 2.27 -7.18
CA ALA A 490 44.80 0.97 -7.50
C ALA A 490 45.55 0.97 -8.85
N GLU A 491 45.03 1.68 -9.86
CA GLU A 491 45.70 1.84 -11.15
C GLU A 491 46.98 2.68 -11.05
N GLU A 492 46.96 3.74 -10.23
CA GLU A 492 48.15 4.56 -9.96
C GLU A 492 49.22 3.78 -9.19
N GLU A 493 48.84 3.02 -8.16
CA GLU A 493 49.75 2.16 -7.41
C GLU A 493 50.38 1.07 -8.30
N ALA A 494 49.59 0.47 -9.20
CA ALA A 494 50.09 -0.48 -10.18
C ALA A 494 51.11 0.16 -11.15
N LYS A 495 50.86 1.38 -11.63
CA LYS A 495 51.81 2.13 -12.48
C LYS A 495 53.10 2.47 -11.74
N ARG A 496 53.02 2.92 -10.48
CA ARG A 496 54.20 3.18 -9.63
C ARG A 496 55.06 1.92 -9.45
N LYS A 497 54.44 0.75 -9.19
CA LYS A 497 55.14 -0.54 -9.07
C LYS A 497 55.73 -1.03 -10.39
N ALA A 498 55.09 -0.74 -11.52
CA ALA A 498 55.63 -1.03 -12.85
C ALA A 498 56.90 -0.20 -13.11
N GLU A 499 56.85 1.14 -12.94
CA GLU A 499 58.03 1.99 -13.07
C GLU A 499 59.16 1.60 -12.11
N GLU A 500 58.85 1.23 -10.86
CA GLU A 500 59.85 0.82 -9.88
C GLU A 500 60.56 -0.47 -10.29
N SER A 501 59.83 -1.43 -10.87
CA SER A 501 60.41 -2.68 -11.37
C SER A 501 61.19 -2.50 -12.67
N GLU A 502 60.76 -1.60 -13.57
CA GLU A 502 61.58 -1.21 -14.74
C GLU A 502 62.86 -0.48 -14.33
N LYS A 503 62.80 0.46 -13.37
CA LYS A 503 63.98 1.16 -12.85
C LYS A 503 64.99 0.18 -12.23
N LYS A 504 64.52 -0.78 -11.42
CA LYS A 504 65.37 -1.86 -10.86
C LYS A 504 65.94 -2.77 -11.96
N ALA A 505 65.16 -3.09 -12.99
CA ALA A 505 65.63 -3.90 -14.12
C ALA A 505 66.63 -3.14 -15.04
N ALA A 506 66.58 -1.82 -15.09
CA ALA A 506 67.56 -0.98 -15.77
C ALA A 506 68.86 -0.86 -14.95
N GLU A 507 68.77 -0.61 -13.65
CA GLU A 507 69.93 -0.53 -12.76
C GLU A 507 70.70 -1.86 -12.68
N ALA A 508 69.99 -3.00 -12.67
CA ALA A 508 70.59 -4.33 -12.74
C ALA A 508 71.37 -4.58 -14.05
N LYS A 509 70.99 -3.93 -15.15
CA LYS A 509 71.68 -4.00 -16.45
C LYS A 509 72.86 -3.02 -16.58
N GLN A 510 73.12 -2.19 -15.57
CA GLN A 510 74.30 -1.32 -15.49
C GLN A 510 75.38 -1.85 -14.54
N LYS A 511 75.15 -3.01 -13.91
CA LYS A 511 76.07 -3.68 -12.97
C LYS A 511 76.58 -5.03 -13.51
N VAL A 512 76.45 -5.23 -14.83
CA VAL A 512 76.93 -6.36 -15.64
C VAL A 512 77.63 -5.76 -16.86
#